data_AF-A0A6L8EGG4-F1
#
_entry.id   AF-A0A6L8EGG4-F1
#
_cell.length_a   1.000
_cell.length_b   1.000
_cell.length_c   1.000
_cell.angle_alpha   90.00
_cell.angle_beta   90.00
_cell.angle_gamma   90.00
#
_symmetry.space_group_name_H-M   'P 1'
#
loop_
_entity.id
_entity.type
_entity.pdbx_description
1 polymer ?
#
loop_
_entity_poly.entity_id
_entity_poly.type
_entity_poly.pdbx_seq_one_letter_code
_entity_poly.pdbx_strand_id
1 'polypeptide(L)'
;MVTLPELKARLDTLSPTGIRFVARMVDSLSAPPLAKVNSPASWLPGEWIEYFGLALSVHHGTTTEPLVQKGFETVFRNACESVSWEVGEHGSETRRFLDLEVSPERGQKLKLSLKSTAAQRLSRTSVHISKLTEAAWIQDMRTARERQSRTLALFQEYMQAVDSIMMLRAFRSEQGIPSSYQLVEIPSAIFRSLQEAPLSSFNADGPTIDCPYRGIDIAARVSLDRSDAKITVKQISLEACTVHVEWEMRTT
;
A
#
# COMPACT_ATOMS: atom_id res chain seq x y z
N MET A 1 -2.51 15.65 24.36
CA MET A 1 -1.10 15.18 24.30
C MET A 1 -0.68 14.74 25.68
N VAL A 2 0.05 13.62 25.79
CA VAL A 2 0.67 13.18 27.05
C VAL A 2 1.92 14.00 27.29
N THR A 3 2.09 14.55 28.49
CA THR A 3 3.28 15.31 28.87
C THR A 3 4.43 14.36 29.28
N LEU A 4 5.68 14.84 29.21
CA LEU A 4 6.83 14.04 29.66
C LEU A 4 6.73 13.62 31.15
N PRO A 5 6.29 14.48 32.09
CA PRO A 5 6.04 14.06 33.46
C PRO A 5 4.98 12.96 33.59
N GLU A 6 3.86 13.07 32.85
CA GLU A 6 2.83 12.03 32.85
C GLU A 6 3.35 10.70 32.27
N LEU A 7 4.16 10.76 31.22
CA LEU A 7 4.81 9.58 30.65
C LEU A 7 5.73 8.92 31.68
N LYS A 8 6.60 9.69 32.35
CA LYS A 8 7.50 9.18 33.40
C LYS A 8 6.73 8.52 34.53
N ALA A 9 5.67 9.17 35.03
CA ALA A 9 4.83 8.60 36.08
C ALA A 9 4.17 7.28 35.65
N ARG A 10 3.79 7.12 34.38
CA ARG A 10 3.27 5.84 33.86
C ARG A 10 4.35 4.77 33.80
N LEU A 11 5.59 5.13 33.44
CA LEU A 11 6.71 4.19 33.42
C LEU A 11 6.99 3.65 34.82
N ASP A 12 6.92 4.48 35.86
CA ASP A 12 7.14 4.06 37.26
C ASP A 12 6.15 2.99 37.74
N THR A 13 4.99 2.86 37.09
CA THR A 13 3.98 1.83 37.41
C THR A 13 4.19 0.48 36.69
N LEU A 14 5.14 0.39 35.76
CA LEU A 14 5.38 -0.82 34.99
C LEU A 14 6.16 -1.87 35.79
N SER A 15 5.92 -3.14 35.48
CA SER A 15 6.75 -4.23 35.98
C SER A 15 8.18 -4.12 35.43
N PRO A 16 9.18 -4.78 36.05
CA PRO A 16 10.55 -4.82 35.51
C PRO A 16 10.61 -5.34 34.07
N THR A 17 9.74 -6.30 33.71
CA THR A 17 9.61 -6.79 32.33
C THR A 17 9.00 -5.74 31.40
N GLY A 18 7.98 -5.01 31.86
CA GLY A 18 7.39 -3.89 31.12
C GLY A 18 8.41 -2.78 30.83
N ILE A 19 9.23 -2.41 31.80
CA ILE A 19 10.34 -1.46 31.62
C ILE A 19 11.32 -1.96 30.55
N ARG A 20 11.75 -3.23 30.61
CA ARG A 20 12.66 -3.79 29.59
C ARG A 20 12.04 -3.76 28.18
N PHE A 21 10.74 -4.05 28.06
CA PHE A 21 10.05 -3.98 26.78
C PHE A 21 9.98 -2.55 26.25
N VAL A 22 9.66 -1.57 27.10
CA VAL A 22 9.65 -0.16 26.73
C VAL A 22 11.04 0.34 26.35
N ALA A 23 12.08 -0.05 27.10
CA ALA A 23 13.45 0.30 26.78
C ALA A 23 13.83 -0.10 25.34
N ARG A 24 13.47 -1.31 24.90
CA ARG A 24 13.68 -1.74 23.50
C ARG A 24 13.00 -0.82 22.49
N MET A 25 11.77 -0.37 22.77
CA MET A 25 11.08 0.57 21.88
C MET A 25 11.77 1.94 21.85
N VAL A 26 12.22 2.43 23.01
CA VAL A 26 12.97 3.70 23.12
C VAL A 26 14.30 3.62 22.37
N ASP A 27 15.01 2.50 22.48
CA ASP A 27 16.27 2.25 21.76
C ASP A 27 16.04 2.31 20.25
N SER A 28 14.98 1.65 19.76
CA SER A 28 14.60 1.72 18.33
C SER A 28 14.19 3.13 17.89
N LEU A 29 13.47 3.88 18.74
CA LEU A 29 13.11 5.28 18.44
C LEU A 29 14.31 6.22 18.44
N SER A 30 15.38 5.88 19.15
CA SER A 30 16.61 6.70 19.24
C SER A 30 17.46 6.64 17.96
N ALA A 31 17.20 5.67 17.08
CA ALA A 31 17.86 5.51 15.79
C ALA A 31 16.82 5.38 14.66
N PRO A 32 16.01 6.43 14.40
CA PRO A 32 14.91 6.32 13.45
C PRO A 32 15.42 6.07 12.02
N PRO A 33 14.63 5.39 11.18
CA PRO A 33 14.96 5.17 9.78
C PRO A 33 15.24 6.48 9.04
N LEU A 34 16.21 6.45 8.12
CA LEU A 34 16.49 7.61 7.27
C LEU A 34 15.44 7.68 6.16
N ALA A 35 14.60 8.72 6.21
CA ALA A 35 13.61 8.99 5.17
C ALA A 35 14.24 9.74 3.98
N LYS A 36 14.12 9.17 2.78
CA LYS A 36 14.46 9.80 1.51
C LYS A 36 13.17 10.08 0.77
N VAL A 37 12.74 11.35 0.76
CA VAL A 37 11.56 11.79 0.00
C VAL A 37 11.92 11.80 -1.48
N ASN A 38 11.18 11.03 -2.26
CA ASN A 38 11.56 10.73 -3.65
C ASN A 38 10.74 11.51 -4.70
N SER A 39 9.70 12.24 -4.29
CA SER A 39 8.88 12.99 -5.23
C SER A 39 8.43 14.34 -4.68
N PRO A 40 8.65 15.46 -5.41
CA PRO A 40 8.05 16.75 -5.08
C PRO A 40 6.53 16.75 -5.28
N ALA A 41 5.97 15.75 -5.98
CA ALA A 41 4.52 15.57 -6.13
C ALA A 41 3.89 14.80 -4.96
N SER A 42 4.68 14.45 -3.93
CA SER A 42 4.15 13.83 -2.72
C SER A 42 3.24 14.82 -1.98
N TRP A 43 1.99 14.41 -1.73
CA TRP A 43 1.05 15.13 -0.88
C TRP A 43 1.19 14.77 0.62
N LEU A 44 2.11 13.85 0.96
CA LEU A 44 2.39 13.48 2.35
C LEU A 44 3.32 14.51 3.00
N PRO A 45 2.92 15.15 4.12
CA PRO A 45 3.75 16.12 4.82
C PRO A 45 4.90 15.43 5.58
N GLY A 46 5.96 16.18 5.89
CA GLY A 46 7.13 15.67 6.60
C GLY A 46 6.80 15.02 7.95
N GLU A 47 5.87 15.60 8.71
CA GLU A 47 5.40 15.07 10.01
C GLU A 47 4.74 13.68 9.86
N TRP A 48 3.98 13.46 8.78
CA TRP A 48 3.39 12.15 8.48
C TRP A 48 4.48 11.13 8.18
N ILE A 49 5.47 11.52 7.36
CA ILE A 49 6.59 10.66 6.95
C ILE A 49 7.44 10.27 8.15
N GLU A 50 7.68 11.21 9.06
CA GLU A 50 8.40 10.99 10.31
C GLU A 50 7.63 10.02 11.21
N TYR A 51 6.34 10.28 11.46
CA TYR A 51 5.51 9.41 12.29
C TYR A 51 5.52 7.96 11.78
N PHE A 52 5.30 7.79 10.47
CA PHE A 52 5.28 6.46 9.87
C PHE A 52 6.65 5.77 9.98
N GLY A 53 7.75 6.51 9.80
CA GLY A 53 9.11 6.00 10.00
C GLY A 53 9.39 5.57 11.45
N LEU A 54 8.91 6.33 12.43
CA LEU A 54 9.01 5.96 13.85
C LEU A 54 8.22 4.69 14.16
N ALA A 55 7.02 4.55 13.58
CA ALA A 55 6.21 3.34 13.72
C ALA A 55 6.90 2.11 13.11
N LEU A 56 7.56 2.25 11.95
CA LEU A 56 8.41 1.20 11.39
C LEU A 56 9.57 0.85 12.34
N SER A 57 10.20 1.84 12.97
CA SER A 57 11.27 1.60 13.93
C SER A 57 10.80 0.79 15.14
N VAL A 58 9.67 1.17 15.73
CA VAL A 58 9.07 0.44 16.87
C VAL A 58 8.69 -0.98 16.48
N HIS A 59 8.08 -1.16 15.30
CA HIS A 59 7.77 -2.48 14.76
C HIS A 59 9.03 -3.36 14.71
N HIS A 60 10.11 -2.87 14.10
CA HIS A 60 11.36 -3.64 13.97
C HIS A 60 12.18 -3.75 15.26
N GLY A 61 11.92 -2.92 16.28
CA GLY A 61 12.44 -3.12 17.63
C GLY A 61 11.90 -4.36 18.34
N THR A 62 10.76 -4.86 17.87
CA THR A 62 10.00 -5.94 18.52
C THR A 62 9.88 -7.20 17.66
N THR A 63 10.02 -7.10 16.34
CA THR A 63 9.93 -8.22 15.40
C THR A 63 10.88 -8.07 14.22
N THR A 64 11.25 -9.18 13.58
CA THR A 64 12.03 -9.21 12.33
C THR A 64 11.15 -9.37 11.08
N GLU A 65 9.84 -9.57 11.28
CA GLU A 65 8.87 -9.73 10.20
C GLU A 65 8.53 -8.38 9.54
N PRO A 66 8.19 -8.35 8.25
CA PRO A 66 7.75 -7.12 7.62
C PRO A 66 6.42 -6.63 8.21
N LEU A 67 6.19 -5.31 8.19
CA LEU A 67 4.88 -4.75 8.44
C LEU A 67 3.88 -5.24 7.38
N VAL A 68 3.03 -6.19 7.77
CA VAL A 68 2.01 -6.82 6.92
C VAL A 68 0.74 -5.97 6.85
N GLN A 69 -0.15 -6.32 5.93
CA GLN A 69 -1.36 -5.57 5.53
C GLN A 69 -2.11 -4.86 6.67
N LYS A 70 -2.59 -5.59 7.68
CA LYS A 70 -3.34 -4.99 8.80
C LYS A 70 -2.51 -4.00 9.62
N GLY A 71 -1.23 -4.31 9.81
CA GLY A 71 -0.28 -3.40 10.45
C GLY A 71 -0.05 -2.15 9.62
N PHE A 72 0.10 -2.30 8.29
CA PHE A 72 0.20 -1.18 7.37
C PHE A 72 -1.02 -0.26 7.42
N GLU A 73 -2.23 -0.82 7.32
CA GLU A 73 -3.49 -0.06 7.40
C GLU A 73 -3.60 0.73 8.70
N THR A 74 -3.28 0.07 9.83
CA THR A 74 -3.32 0.69 11.16
C THR A 74 -2.31 1.83 11.27
N VAL A 75 -1.05 1.60 10.88
CA VAL A 75 0.01 2.62 10.97
C VAL A 75 -0.26 3.78 10.02
N PHE A 76 -0.76 3.52 8.80
CA PHE A 76 -1.12 4.57 7.85
C PHE A 76 -2.23 5.47 8.39
N ARG A 77 -3.29 4.88 8.98
CA ARG A 77 -4.36 5.63 9.65
C ARG A 77 -3.81 6.49 10.78
N ASN A 78 -3.02 5.90 11.69
CA ASN A 78 -2.47 6.62 12.84
C ASN A 78 -1.56 7.80 12.39
N ALA A 79 -0.80 7.63 11.31
CA ALA A 79 0.01 8.69 10.74
C ALA A 79 -0.85 9.83 10.14
N CYS A 80 -2.00 9.51 9.54
CA CYS A 80 -2.97 10.53 9.09
C CYS A 80 -3.56 11.30 10.29
N GLU A 81 -3.97 10.58 11.33
CA GLU A 81 -4.53 11.17 12.55
C GLU A 81 -3.49 12.03 13.30
N SER A 82 -2.20 11.66 13.28
CA SER A 82 -1.15 12.43 13.93
C SER A 82 -0.93 13.81 13.32
N VAL A 83 -1.25 13.98 12.03
CA VAL A 83 -1.24 15.28 11.33
C VAL A 83 -2.62 15.92 11.25
N SER A 84 -3.55 15.48 12.11
CA SER A 84 -4.92 16.00 12.23
C SER A 84 -5.78 15.87 10.97
N TRP A 85 -5.48 14.91 10.09
CA TRP A 85 -6.35 14.61 8.97
C TRP A 85 -7.60 13.88 9.44
N GLU A 86 -8.73 14.20 8.81
CA GLU A 86 -9.95 13.41 8.99
C GLU A 86 -9.77 12.08 8.27
N VAL A 87 -9.96 10.99 9.01
CA VAL A 87 -9.92 9.63 8.46
C VAL A 87 -11.31 9.01 8.60
N GLY A 88 -11.87 8.57 7.48
CA GLY A 88 -13.16 7.90 7.48
C GLY A 88 -13.14 6.61 8.31
N GLU A 89 -14.34 6.15 8.67
CA GLU A 89 -14.53 4.84 9.31
C GLU A 89 -13.82 3.74 8.51
N HIS A 90 -13.40 2.68 9.20
CA HIS A 90 -12.87 1.49 8.54
C HIS A 90 -13.86 1.03 7.48
N GLY A 91 -13.36 0.67 6.29
CA GLY A 91 -14.20 0.16 5.21
C GLY A 91 -15.08 -0.98 5.75
N SER A 92 -16.36 -0.70 5.96
CA SER A 92 -17.34 -1.76 6.25
C SER A 92 -17.41 -2.70 5.05
N GLU A 93 -17.91 -3.93 5.24
CA GLU A 93 -18.16 -4.88 4.15
C GLU A 93 -18.97 -4.28 2.98
N THR A 94 -19.66 -3.15 3.21
CA THR A 94 -20.45 -2.44 2.19
C THR A 94 -19.64 -1.57 1.22
N ARG A 95 -18.38 -1.22 1.52
CA ARG A 95 -17.53 -0.37 0.65
C ARG A 95 -16.43 -1.20 -0.01
N ARG A 96 -16.81 -1.92 -1.05
CA ARG A 96 -15.89 -2.76 -1.84
C ARG A 96 -14.68 -1.95 -2.34
N PHE A 97 -13.50 -2.56 -2.34
CA PHE A 97 -12.19 -2.03 -2.78
C PHE A 97 -11.54 -0.94 -1.92
N LEU A 98 -12.32 -0.18 -1.15
CA LEU A 98 -11.85 0.96 -0.39
C LEU A 98 -11.35 0.52 0.99
N ASP A 99 -10.09 0.79 1.27
CA ASP A 99 -9.49 0.49 2.58
C ASP A 99 -9.51 1.72 3.50
N LEU A 100 -9.32 2.93 2.94
CA LEU A 100 -9.23 4.17 3.69
C LEU A 100 -9.76 5.38 2.90
N GLU A 101 -10.51 6.27 3.56
CA GLU A 101 -10.80 7.62 3.05
C GLU A 101 -10.08 8.63 3.94
N VAL A 102 -9.27 9.53 3.35
CA VAL A 102 -8.53 10.57 4.08
C VAL A 102 -8.80 11.95 3.51
N SER A 103 -8.81 12.97 4.36
CA SER A 103 -8.98 14.37 3.94
C SER A 103 -7.74 15.19 4.32
N PRO A 104 -6.71 15.24 3.44
CA PRO A 104 -5.46 15.93 3.75
C PRO A 104 -5.58 17.46 3.77
N GLU A 105 -6.51 18.00 2.99
CA GLU A 105 -6.86 19.41 2.93
C GLU A 105 -8.38 19.59 3.02
N ARG A 106 -8.84 20.78 3.46
CA ARG A 106 -10.28 21.06 3.55
C ARG A 106 -10.95 20.95 2.18
N GLY A 107 -11.87 20.00 2.05
CA GLY A 107 -12.68 19.80 0.84
C GLY A 107 -12.09 18.81 -0.15
N GLN A 108 -10.87 18.30 0.07
CA GLN A 108 -10.33 17.18 -0.69
C GLN A 108 -10.54 15.88 0.08
N LYS A 109 -11.07 14.87 -0.59
CA LYS A 109 -11.17 13.50 -0.09
C LYS A 109 -10.41 12.57 -1.02
N LEU A 110 -9.52 11.76 -0.46
CA LEU A 110 -8.79 10.72 -1.16
C LEU A 110 -9.30 9.36 -0.72
N LYS A 111 -9.77 8.56 -1.68
CA LYS A 111 -10.24 7.19 -1.50
C LYS A 111 -9.12 6.24 -1.89
N LEU A 112 -8.56 5.54 -0.91
CA LEU A 112 -7.34 4.77 -1.05
C LEU A 112 -7.61 3.28 -0.86
N SER A 113 -7.02 2.46 -1.73
CA SER A 113 -6.77 1.06 -1.41
C SER A 113 -5.35 0.92 -0.88
N LEU A 114 -5.16 0.16 0.21
CA LEU A 114 -3.88 -0.07 0.83
C LEU A 114 -3.41 -1.48 0.46
N LYS A 115 -2.14 -1.64 0.07
CA LYS A 115 -1.51 -2.94 -0.21
C LYS A 115 -0.13 -2.98 0.42
N SER A 116 0.31 -4.17 0.81
CA SER A 116 1.67 -4.41 1.32
C SER A 116 2.31 -5.59 0.60
N THR A 117 3.64 -5.55 0.43
CA THR A 117 4.40 -6.69 -0.09
C THR A 117 5.78 -6.77 0.54
N ALA A 118 6.27 -8.00 0.72
CA ALA A 118 7.60 -8.31 1.21
C ALA A 118 8.19 -9.53 0.47
N ALA A 119 7.84 -9.70 -0.81
CA ALA A 119 8.33 -10.79 -1.63
C ALA A 119 9.86 -10.80 -1.68
N GLN A 120 10.49 -11.98 -1.76
CA GLN A 120 11.95 -12.12 -1.64
C GLN A 120 12.75 -11.33 -2.69
N ARG A 121 12.17 -11.11 -3.88
CA ARG A 121 12.83 -10.42 -5.00
C ARG A 121 11.93 -9.30 -5.53
N LEU A 122 11.87 -8.20 -4.80
CA LEU A 122 11.19 -7.00 -5.27
C LEU A 122 12.03 -6.28 -6.33
N SER A 123 11.41 -5.95 -7.45
CA SER A 123 12.02 -5.11 -8.49
C SER A 123 12.21 -3.67 -7.99
N ARG A 124 13.30 -3.01 -8.36
CA ARG A 124 13.46 -1.57 -8.06
C ARG A 124 12.76 -0.66 -9.07
N THR A 125 12.26 -1.19 -10.18
CA THR A 125 11.66 -0.41 -11.28
C THR A 125 10.19 -0.72 -11.51
N SER A 126 9.66 -1.77 -10.86
CA SER A 126 8.27 -2.18 -11.04
C SER A 126 7.62 -2.76 -9.79
N VAL A 127 6.29 -2.75 -9.78
CA VAL A 127 5.43 -3.23 -8.70
C VAL A 127 4.53 -4.36 -9.21
N HIS A 128 4.23 -5.31 -8.33
CA HIS A 128 3.29 -6.39 -8.58
C HIS A 128 2.26 -6.46 -7.45
N ILE A 129 0.98 -6.43 -7.81
CA ILE A 129 -0.14 -6.68 -6.92
C ILE A 129 -0.65 -8.09 -7.21
N SER A 130 -0.40 -9.01 -6.27
CA SER A 130 -0.78 -10.42 -6.38
C SER A 130 -2.29 -10.67 -6.23
N LYS A 131 -3.02 -9.72 -5.63
CA LYS A 131 -4.47 -9.74 -5.45
C LYS A 131 -4.97 -8.30 -5.32
N LEU A 132 -5.49 -7.76 -6.43
CA LEU A 132 -6.12 -6.44 -6.44
C LEU A 132 -7.51 -6.54 -5.80
N THR A 133 -8.32 -7.46 -6.32
CA THR A 133 -9.67 -7.78 -5.85
C THR A 133 -10.05 -9.20 -6.24
N GLU A 134 -11.02 -9.75 -5.51
CA GLU A 134 -11.71 -10.97 -5.87
C GLU A 134 -12.56 -10.77 -7.12
N ALA A 135 -12.61 -11.83 -7.92
CA ALA A 135 -13.40 -11.92 -9.13
C ALA A 135 -13.82 -13.38 -9.32
N ALA A 136 -14.66 -13.88 -8.40
CA ALA A 136 -15.21 -15.24 -8.40
C ALA A 136 -15.78 -15.65 -9.77
N TRP A 137 -16.40 -14.69 -10.47
CA TRP A 137 -16.96 -14.87 -11.81
C TRP A 137 -15.95 -15.36 -12.85
N ILE A 138 -14.64 -15.17 -12.67
CA ILE A 138 -13.60 -15.59 -13.64
C ILE A 138 -13.67 -17.11 -13.89
N GLN A 139 -14.00 -17.90 -12.87
CA GLN A 139 -14.02 -19.36 -12.98
C GLN A 139 -15.17 -19.88 -13.85
N ASP A 140 -16.26 -19.12 -13.97
CA ASP A 140 -17.48 -19.54 -14.65
C ASP A 140 -17.59 -19.04 -16.09
N MET A 141 -16.75 -18.08 -16.49
CA MET A 141 -16.80 -17.53 -17.85
C MET A 141 -16.32 -18.54 -18.88
N ARG A 142 -16.97 -18.54 -20.05
CA ARG A 142 -16.60 -19.43 -21.16
C ARG A 142 -16.28 -18.68 -22.43
N THR A 143 -16.69 -17.41 -22.54
CA THR A 143 -16.49 -16.63 -23.75
C THR A 143 -15.65 -15.37 -23.51
N ALA A 144 -14.95 -14.93 -24.56
CA ALA A 144 -14.21 -13.67 -24.56
C ALA A 144 -15.13 -12.46 -24.26
N ARG A 145 -16.38 -12.49 -24.75
CA ARG A 145 -17.36 -11.42 -24.55
C ARG A 145 -17.77 -11.28 -23.10
N GLU A 146 -18.03 -12.39 -22.42
CA GLU A 146 -18.33 -12.37 -20.99
C GLU A 146 -17.12 -11.83 -20.21
N ARG A 147 -15.91 -12.35 -20.48
CA ARG A 147 -14.64 -11.88 -19.87
C ARG A 147 -14.44 -10.39 -20.03
N GLN A 148 -14.61 -9.87 -21.23
CA GLN A 148 -14.54 -8.44 -21.49
C GLN A 148 -15.57 -7.69 -20.64
N SER A 149 -16.86 -8.00 -20.79
CA SER A 149 -17.95 -7.29 -20.11
C SER A 149 -17.77 -7.20 -18.59
N ARG A 150 -17.46 -8.32 -17.91
CA ARG A 150 -17.24 -8.30 -16.44
C ARG A 150 -15.96 -7.59 -16.05
N THR A 151 -14.89 -7.69 -16.84
CA THR A 151 -13.64 -6.97 -16.56
C THR A 151 -13.86 -5.47 -16.66
N LEU A 152 -14.52 -5.00 -17.72
CA LEU A 152 -14.80 -3.58 -17.91
C LEU A 152 -15.68 -3.02 -16.80
N ALA A 153 -16.75 -3.74 -16.44
CA ALA A 153 -17.64 -3.36 -15.35
C ALA A 153 -16.88 -3.31 -14.01
N LEU A 154 -16.05 -4.32 -13.72
CA LEU A 154 -15.27 -4.38 -12.48
C LEU A 154 -14.32 -3.19 -12.35
N PHE A 155 -13.56 -2.88 -13.40
CA PHE A 155 -12.58 -1.79 -13.35
C PHE A 155 -13.24 -0.41 -13.41
N GLN A 156 -14.41 -0.28 -14.03
CA GLN A 156 -15.22 0.93 -13.93
C GLN A 156 -15.67 1.18 -12.49
N GLU A 157 -16.21 0.15 -11.81
CA GLU A 157 -16.61 0.21 -10.40
C GLU A 157 -15.39 0.54 -9.51
N TYR A 158 -14.26 -0.13 -9.75
CA TYR A 158 -13.02 0.09 -9.01
C TYR A 158 -12.53 1.53 -9.11
N MET A 159 -12.42 2.09 -10.33
CA MET A 159 -11.95 3.47 -10.54
C MET A 159 -12.92 4.54 -10.02
N GLN A 160 -14.20 4.21 -9.84
CA GLN A 160 -15.16 5.10 -9.18
C GLN A 160 -15.00 5.08 -7.65
N ALA A 161 -14.69 3.91 -7.10
CA ALA A 161 -14.54 3.70 -5.66
C ALA A 161 -13.17 4.15 -5.12
N VAL A 162 -12.09 4.00 -5.90
CA VAL A 162 -10.71 4.18 -5.45
C VAL A 162 -9.98 5.16 -6.37
N ASP A 163 -9.38 6.19 -5.78
CA ASP A 163 -8.57 7.18 -6.50
C ASP A 163 -7.16 6.63 -6.75
N SER A 164 -6.55 6.03 -5.73
CA SER A 164 -5.19 5.48 -5.80
C SER A 164 -4.99 4.27 -4.89
N ILE A 165 -3.98 3.46 -5.22
CA ILE A 165 -3.50 2.35 -4.40
C ILE A 165 -2.21 2.79 -3.71
N MET A 166 -2.20 2.85 -2.39
CA MET A 166 -0.98 3.03 -1.61
C MET A 166 -0.35 1.66 -1.36
N MET A 167 0.88 1.47 -1.80
CA MET A 167 1.59 0.22 -1.69
C MET A 167 2.87 0.37 -0.85
N LEU A 168 2.88 -0.30 0.31
CA LEU A 168 4.07 -0.43 1.14
C LEU A 168 4.90 -1.64 0.71
N ARG A 169 6.18 -1.41 0.43
CA ARG A 169 7.09 -2.42 -0.12
C ARG A 169 8.27 -2.61 0.83
N ALA A 170 8.40 -3.80 1.41
CA ALA A 170 9.50 -4.15 2.29
C ALA A 170 10.60 -4.88 1.51
N PHE A 171 11.74 -4.23 1.33
CA PHE A 171 12.94 -4.84 0.74
C PHE A 171 13.74 -5.53 1.83
N ARG A 172 14.11 -6.78 1.60
CA ARG A 172 14.86 -7.60 2.56
C ARG A 172 16.36 -7.53 2.28
N SER A 173 17.17 -7.58 3.34
CA SER A 173 18.59 -7.86 3.26
C SER A 173 18.84 -9.33 2.90
N GLU A 174 20.11 -9.69 2.72
CA GLU A 174 20.54 -11.09 2.52
C GLU A 174 20.13 -12.00 3.70
N GLN A 175 19.99 -11.44 4.89
CA GLN A 175 19.55 -12.15 6.10
C GLN A 175 18.03 -12.38 6.13
N GLY A 176 17.30 -11.91 5.11
CA GLY A 176 15.86 -12.03 5.02
C GLY A 176 15.08 -11.02 5.87
N ILE A 177 15.74 -10.14 6.62
CA ILE A 177 15.11 -9.10 7.45
C ILE A 177 14.87 -7.85 6.60
N PRO A 178 13.73 -7.14 6.72
CA PRO A 178 13.52 -5.87 6.03
C PRO A 178 14.63 -4.85 6.34
N SER A 179 15.34 -4.40 5.30
CA SER A 179 16.39 -3.37 5.38
C SER A 179 15.90 -2.01 4.91
N SER A 180 14.84 -1.96 4.10
CA SER A 180 14.22 -0.71 3.69
C SER A 180 12.75 -0.90 3.35
N TYR A 181 12.01 0.21 3.46
CA TYR A 181 10.62 0.32 3.06
C TYR A 181 10.47 1.37 1.98
N GLN A 182 9.58 1.16 1.01
CA GLN A 182 9.19 2.16 0.03
C GLN A 182 7.66 2.29 0.02
N LEU A 183 7.16 3.52 0.09
CA LEU A 183 5.74 3.82 -0.09
C LEU A 183 5.51 4.38 -1.49
N VAL A 184 4.68 3.69 -2.26
CA VAL A 184 4.35 4.02 -3.64
C VAL A 184 2.86 4.26 -3.77
N GLU A 185 2.47 5.31 -4.48
CA GLU A 185 1.09 5.53 -4.90
C GLU A 185 0.94 5.15 -6.39
N ILE A 186 0.02 4.23 -6.65
CA ILE A 186 -0.36 3.79 -7.99
C ILE A 186 -1.73 4.40 -8.32
N PRO A 187 -1.85 5.30 -9.31
CA PRO A 187 -3.13 5.92 -9.63
C PRO A 187 -4.10 4.88 -10.22
N SER A 188 -5.36 4.83 -9.75
CA SER A 188 -6.35 3.90 -10.31
C SER A 188 -6.63 4.15 -11.79
N ALA A 189 -6.45 5.41 -12.23
CA ALA A 189 -6.55 5.84 -13.61
C ALA A 189 -5.59 5.09 -14.57
N ILE A 190 -4.57 4.39 -14.06
CA ILE A 190 -3.71 3.50 -14.85
C ILE A 190 -4.51 2.40 -15.58
N PHE A 191 -5.68 2.03 -15.05
CA PHE A 191 -6.55 1.00 -15.65
C PHE A 191 -7.52 1.53 -16.70
N ARG A 192 -7.52 2.84 -16.99
CA ARG A 192 -8.50 3.48 -17.87
C ARG A 192 -8.51 2.89 -19.28
N SER A 193 -7.34 2.56 -19.82
CA SER A 193 -7.18 1.99 -21.17
C SER A 193 -7.88 0.65 -21.35
N LEU A 194 -8.24 -0.06 -20.27
CA LEU A 194 -9.02 -1.30 -20.37
C LEU A 194 -10.35 -1.07 -21.06
N GLN A 195 -10.97 0.11 -20.91
CA GLN A 195 -12.24 0.46 -21.55
C GLN A 195 -12.16 0.46 -23.08
N GLU A 196 -10.95 0.58 -23.63
CA GLU A 196 -10.68 0.59 -25.06
C GLU A 196 -10.10 -0.75 -25.55
N ALA A 197 -9.89 -1.72 -24.65
CA ALA A 197 -9.28 -3.00 -24.99
C ALA A 197 -10.20 -3.81 -25.94
N PRO A 198 -9.68 -4.24 -27.10
CA PRO A 198 -10.48 -4.97 -28.07
C PRO A 198 -10.87 -6.35 -27.54
N LEU A 199 -11.96 -6.91 -28.08
CA LEU A 199 -12.46 -8.24 -27.70
C LEU A 199 -11.38 -9.33 -27.83
N SER A 200 -10.47 -9.20 -28.79
CA SER A 200 -9.36 -10.12 -29.02
C SER A 200 -8.42 -10.25 -27.82
N SER A 201 -8.25 -9.20 -27.01
CA SER A 201 -7.45 -9.23 -25.78
C SER A 201 -8.03 -10.17 -24.72
N PHE A 202 -9.29 -10.59 -24.86
CA PHE A 202 -10.01 -11.47 -23.92
C PHE A 202 -10.19 -12.90 -24.46
N ASN A 203 -9.54 -13.25 -25.58
CA ASN A 203 -9.66 -14.57 -26.20
C ASN A 203 -9.03 -15.68 -25.36
N ALA A 204 -7.88 -15.40 -24.73
CA ALA A 204 -7.21 -16.37 -23.87
C ALA A 204 -8.06 -16.72 -22.65
N ASP A 205 -7.92 -17.95 -22.16
CA ASP A 205 -8.44 -18.33 -20.84
C ASP A 205 -7.47 -17.85 -19.76
N GLY A 206 -7.91 -16.88 -18.95
CA GLY A 206 -7.04 -16.08 -18.09
C GLY A 206 -6.23 -15.02 -18.86
N PRO A 207 -6.88 -14.09 -19.58
CA PRO A 207 -6.19 -13.11 -20.39
C PRO A 207 -5.32 -12.19 -19.55
N THR A 208 -4.32 -11.65 -20.24
CA THR A 208 -3.40 -10.64 -19.72
C THR A 208 -3.43 -9.45 -20.65
N ILE A 209 -3.78 -8.28 -20.12
CA ILE A 209 -4.13 -7.09 -20.88
C ILE A 209 -3.22 -5.96 -20.46
N ASP A 210 -2.52 -5.39 -21.43
CA ASP A 210 -1.61 -4.26 -21.21
C ASP A 210 -2.39 -2.96 -21.04
N CYS A 211 -1.93 -2.14 -20.10
CA CYS A 211 -2.54 -0.87 -19.74
C CYS A 211 -1.54 0.26 -20.00
N PRO A 212 -1.62 0.96 -21.15
CA PRO A 212 -0.85 2.16 -21.39
C PRO A 212 -1.31 3.31 -20.47
N TYR A 213 -0.37 4.14 -20.03
CA TYR A 213 -0.67 5.32 -19.21
C TYR A 213 0.41 6.38 -19.32
N ARG A 214 0.02 7.66 -19.49
CA ARG A 214 0.92 8.83 -19.55
C ARG A 214 2.11 8.66 -20.53
N GLY A 215 1.86 8.08 -21.71
CA GLY A 215 2.87 7.88 -22.74
C GLY A 215 3.78 6.65 -22.52
N ILE A 216 3.53 5.86 -21.49
CA ILE A 216 4.17 4.55 -21.28
C ILE A 216 3.28 3.49 -21.91
N ASP A 217 3.77 2.78 -22.93
CA ASP A 217 3.00 1.79 -23.69
C ASP A 217 2.48 0.63 -22.81
N ILE A 218 3.28 0.21 -21.83
CA ILE A 218 2.92 -0.82 -20.85
C ILE A 218 3.22 -0.29 -19.46
N ALA A 219 2.31 0.54 -18.94
CA ALA A 219 2.42 1.08 -17.59
C ALA A 219 1.99 0.07 -16.52
N ALA A 220 1.05 -0.81 -16.84
CA ALA A 220 0.66 -1.95 -16.02
C ALA A 220 0.11 -3.07 -16.88
N ARG A 221 -0.01 -4.27 -16.30
CA ARG A 221 -0.56 -5.45 -16.97
C ARG A 221 -1.58 -6.14 -16.07
N VAL A 222 -2.84 -6.09 -16.46
CA VAL A 222 -3.94 -6.73 -15.72
C VAL A 222 -4.06 -8.17 -16.17
N SER A 223 -4.15 -9.10 -15.22
CA SER A 223 -4.28 -10.52 -15.50
C SER A 223 -5.45 -11.09 -14.71
N LEU A 224 -6.35 -11.76 -15.44
CA LEU A 224 -7.47 -12.53 -14.88
C LEU A 224 -6.92 -13.89 -14.45
N ASP A 225 -6.68 -14.06 -13.16
CA ASP A 225 -6.13 -15.29 -12.62
C ASP A 225 -7.27 -16.26 -12.29
N ARG A 226 -7.47 -17.23 -13.19
CA ARG A 226 -8.51 -18.26 -13.05
C ARG A 226 -8.21 -19.25 -11.92
N SER A 227 -6.93 -19.49 -11.62
CA SER A 227 -6.53 -20.49 -10.62
C SER A 227 -7.01 -20.13 -9.22
N ASP A 228 -7.04 -18.83 -8.90
CA ASP A 228 -7.34 -18.30 -7.58
C ASP A 228 -8.47 -17.24 -7.63
N ALA A 229 -9.25 -17.23 -8.73
CA ALA A 229 -10.42 -16.38 -8.95
C ALA A 229 -10.23 -14.90 -8.58
N LYS A 230 -9.10 -14.32 -8.99
CA LYS A 230 -8.67 -12.97 -8.60
C LYS A 230 -8.15 -12.17 -9.77
N ILE A 231 -8.17 -10.85 -9.60
CA ILE A 231 -7.44 -9.94 -10.47
C ILE A 231 -6.05 -9.72 -9.92
N THR A 232 -5.05 -9.91 -10.77
CA THR A 232 -3.65 -9.56 -10.47
C THR A 232 -3.19 -8.43 -11.37
N VAL A 233 -2.27 -7.60 -10.88
CA VAL A 233 -1.65 -6.53 -11.68
C VAL A 233 -0.15 -6.72 -11.65
N LYS A 234 0.43 -6.95 -12.82
CA LYS A 234 1.85 -7.26 -13.01
C LYS A 234 2.54 -6.06 -13.65
N GLN A 235 3.85 -5.98 -13.43
CA GLN A 235 4.75 -5.05 -14.12
C GLN A 235 4.23 -3.60 -14.12
N ILE A 236 3.69 -3.15 -12.99
CA ILE A 236 3.33 -1.75 -12.84
C ILE A 236 4.64 -0.95 -12.85
N SER A 237 4.85 -0.13 -13.87
CA SER A 237 6.06 0.71 -13.98
C SER A 237 6.06 1.74 -12.87
N LEU A 238 7.17 1.87 -12.14
CA LEU A 238 7.29 2.93 -11.14
C LEU A 238 7.32 4.32 -11.76
N GLU A 239 7.68 4.45 -13.04
CA GLU A 239 7.61 5.73 -13.78
C GLU A 239 6.16 6.22 -13.94
N ALA A 240 5.18 5.30 -13.90
CA ALA A 240 3.76 5.63 -13.91
C ALA A 240 3.20 5.99 -12.52
N CYS A 241 4.02 5.87 -11.47
CA CYS A 241 3.62 5.97 -10.07
C CYS A 241 4.26 7.16 -9.38
N THR A 242 3.78 7.49 -8.18
CA THR A 242 4.47 8.43 -7.27
C THR A 242 5.18 7.63 -6.18
N VAL A 243 6.51 7.70 -6.12
CA VAL A 243 7.25 7.19 -4.97
C VAL A 243 7.32 8.31 -3.94
N HIS A 244 6.58 8.17 -2.84
CA HIS A 244 6.53 9.21 -1.81
C HIS A 244 7.83 9.27 -1.02
N VAL A 245 8.24 8.12 -0.49
CA VAL A 245 9.36 8.03 0.44
C VAL A 245 9.93 6.63 0.47
N GLU A 246 11.25 6.56 0.68
CA GLU A 246 11.96 5.38 1.11
C GLU A 246 12.51 5.56 2.52
N TRP A 247 12.28 4.59 3.39
CA TRP A 247 12.91 4.52 4.71
C TRP A 247 14.00 3.46 4.69
N GLU A 248 15.24 3.86 4.95
CA GLU A 248 16.34 2.94 5.20
C GLU A 248 16.39 2.62 6.70
N MET A 249 16.18 1.34 7.02
CA MET A 249 16.24 0.87 8.41
C MET A 249 17.71 0.93 8.86
N ARG A 250 17.96 1.53 10.02
CA ARG A 250 19.29 1.47 10.62
C ARG A 250 19.48 0.07 11.17
N THR A 251 20.50 -0.63 10.69
CA THR A 251 20.96 -1.88 11.32
C THR A 251 21.52 -1.54 12.69
N THR A 252 20.82 -1.94 13.74
CA THR A 252 21.38 -2.06 15.09
C THR A 252 22.32 -3.26 15.16
#